data_AF-A0A1G2TVH5-F1
#
_entry.id   AF-A0A1G2TVH5-F1
#
_cell.length_a   1.000
_cell.length_b   1.000
_cell.length_c   1.000
_cell.angle_alpha   90.00
_cell.angle_beta   90.00
_cell.angle_gamma   90.00
#
_symmetry.space_group_name_H-M   'P 1'
#
loop_
_entity.id
_entity.type
_entity.pdbx_description
1 polymer ?
#
loop_
_entity_poly.entity_id
_entity_poly.type
_entity_poly.pdbx_seq_one_letter_code
_entity_poly.pdbx_strand_id
1 'polypeptide(L)' 'MKKEISKKSKAELEKDLNKNIIALMDVRFGVAGSKSKNVKEQKTLKKDIARMKTALNAMI' A
#
# COMPACT_ATOMS: atom_id res chain seq x y z
N MET A 1 10.44 -9.94 0.12
CA MET A 1 9.23 -9.22 -0.33
C MET A 1 9.09 -9.05 -1.85
N LYS A 2 10.15 -8.91 -2.67
CA LYS A 2 10.01 -8.82 -4.16
C LYS A 2 9.35 -10.05 -4.81
N LYS A 3 9.48 -11.24 -4.19
CA LYS A 3 8.96 -12.53 -4.71
C LYS A 3 7.49 -12.83 -4.34
N GLU A 4 6.90 -12.09 -3.40
CA GLU A 4 5.56 -12.39 -2.87
C GLU A 4 4.45 -11.76 -3.73
N ILE A 5 4.70 -10.56 -4.26
CA ILE A 5 3.72 -9.79 -5.03
C ILE A 5 3.48 -10.44 -6.41
N SER A 6 4.49 -11.10 -6.97
CA SER A 6 4.41 -11.78 -8.27
C SER A 6 3.57 -13.07 -8.27
N LYS A 7 3.23 -13.61 -7.09
CA LYS A 7 2.44 -14.85 -6.97
C LYS A 7 0.94 -14.61 -6.82
N LYS A 8 0.53 -13.36 -6.58
CA LYS A 8 -0.87 -13.00 -6.36
C LYS A 8 -1.58 -12.81 -7.69
N SER A 9 -2.85 -13.21 -7.74
CA SER A 9 -3.70 -12.93 -8.90
C SER A 9 -3.93 -11.42 -9.03
N LYS A 10 -4.14 -10.94 -10.26
CA LYS A 10 -4.42 -9.52 -10.55
C LYS A 10 -5.54 -8.96 -9.65
N ALA A 11 -6.60 -9.73 -9.46
CA ALA A 11 -7.75 -9.35 -8.61
C ALA A 11 -7.39 -9.23 -7.12
N GLU A 12 -6.50 -10.10 -6.62
CA GLU A 12 -6.02 -10.02 -5.24
C GLU A 12 -5.10 -8.82 -5.03
N LEU A 13 -4.28 -8.51 -6.04
CA LEU A 13 -3.38 -7.36 -6.05
C LEU A 13 -4.14 -6.04 -6.04
N GLU A 14 -5.24 -5.94 -6.79
CA GLU A 14 -6.14 -4.78 -6.78
C GLU A 14 -6.87 -4.64 -5.43
N LYS A 15 -7.33 -5.75 -4.84
CA LYS A 15 -7.96 -5.75 -3.51
C LYS A 15 -6.99 -5.26 -2.43
N ASP A 16 -5.76 -5.74 -2.45
CA ASP A 16 -4.73 -5.33 -1.49
C ASP A 16 -4.24 -3.90 -1.74
N LEU A 17 -4.23 -3.43 -3.00
CA LEU A 17 -3.97 -2.04 -3.33
C LEU A 17 -5.01 -1.11 -2.70
N ASN A 18 -6.29 -1.44 -2.83
CA ASN A 18 -7.38 -0.64 -2.25
C ASN A 18 -7.30 -0.58 -0.72
N LYS A 19 -7.02 -1.72 -0.05
CA LYS A 19 -6.82 -1.73 1.41
C LYS A 19 -5.67 -0.80 1.84
N ASN A 20 -4.55 -0.83 1.12
CA ASN A 20 -3.40 0.01 1.44
C ASN A 20 -3.68 1.50 1.19
N ILE A 21 -4.52 1.84 0.19
CA ILE A 21 -4.95 3.24 -0.03
C ILE A 21 -5.81 3.73 1.14
N ILE A 22 -6.74 2.91 1.62
CA ILE A 22 -7.58 3.24 2.79
C ILE A 22 -6.71 3.41 4.03
N ALA A 23 -5.79 2.48 4.30
CA ALA A 23 -4.86 2.59 5.42
C ALA A 23 -3.97 3.84 5.32
N LEU A 24 -3.54 4.22 4.11
CA LEU A 24 -2.80 5.47 3.91
C LEU A 24 -3.63 6.72 4.23
N MET A 25 -4.93 6.69 3.92
CA MET A 25 -5.88 7.75 4.27
C MET A 25 -6.04 7.85 5.79
N ASP A 26 -6.24 6.73 6.48
CA ASP A 26 -6.37 6.68 7.93
C ASP A 26 -5.10 7.19 8.62
N VAL A 27 -3.92 6.85 8.11
CA VAL A 27 -2.64 7.38 8.62
C VAL A 27 -2.54 8.89 8.41
N ARG A 28 -3.00 9.43 7.27
CA ARG A 28 -2.99 10.89 7.03
C ARG A 28 -3.87 11.64 8.03
N PHE A 29 -5.10 11.16 8.24
CA PHE A 29 -6.02 11.80 9.20
C PHE A 29 -5.63 11.54 10.66
N GLY A 30 -5.08 10.36 10.96
CA GLY A 30 -4.57 10.01 12.28
C GLY A 30 -3.36 10.86 12.69
N VAL A 31 -2.48 11.22 11.75
CA VAL A 31 -1.35 12.13 12.01
C VAL A 31 -1.85 13.57 12.24
N ALA A 32 -2.83 14.04 11.48
CA ALA A 32 -3.41 15.37 11.67
C ALA A 32 -4.03 15.56 13.07
N GLY A 33 -4.67 14.51 13.61
CA GLY A 33 -5.20 14.51 14.97
C GLY A 33 -4.21 14.13 16.07
N SER A 34 -2.91 14.03 15.78
CA SER A 34 -1.87 13.51 16.70
C SER A 34 -2.17 12.12 17.30
N LYS A 35 -3.08 11.36 16.68
CA LYS A 35 -3.54 10.03 17.12
C LYS A 35 -2.49 8.95 16.86
N SER A 36 -1.64 9.13 15.85
CA SER A 36 -0.51 8.24 15.55
C SER A 36 0.78 9.03 15.38
N LYS A 37 1.85 8.59 16.08
CA LYS A 37 3.21 9.13 15.94
C LYS A 37 4.09 8.30 15.00
N ASN A 38 3.53 7.27 14.36
CA ASN A 38 4.30 6.37 13.50
C ASN A 38 4.50 6.95 12.09
N VAL A 39 5.40 7.92 11.96
CA VAL A 39 5.73 8.58 10.68
C VAL A 39 6.34 7.62 9.66
N LYS A 40 6.94 6.50 10.09
CA LYS A 40 7.55 5.51 9.18
C LYS A 40 6.50 4.68 8.46
N GLU A 41 5.34 4.46 9.07
CA GLU A 41 4.23 3.71 8.50
C GLU A 41 3.75 4.29 7.17
N GLN A 42 3.61 5.62 7.10
CA GLN A 42 3.21 6.29 5.86
C GLN A 42 4.18 6.04 4.71
N LYS A 43 5.49 6.04 4.99
CA LYS A 43 6.54 5.79 3.99
C LYS A 43 6.50 4.34 3.50
N THR A 44 6.27 3.38 4.39
CA THR A 44 6.14 1.96 4.04
C THR A 44 4.91 1.72 3.16
N LEU A 45 3.75 2.24 3.56
CA LEU A 45 2.49 2.15 2.79
C LEU A 45 2.63 2.72 1.37
N LYS A 46 3.25 3.90 1.22
CA LYS A 46 3.51 4.49 -0.11
C LYS A 46 4.40 3.58 -0.96
N LYS A 47 5.43 2.96 -0.36
CA LYS A 47 6.35 2.05 -1.06
C LYS A 47 5.64 0.78 -1.52
N ASP A 48 4.74 0.25 -0.70
CA ASP A 48 3.99 -0.96 -1.04
C ASP A 48 2.94 -0.69 -2.12
N ILE A 49 2.25 0.45 -2.05
CA ILE A 49 1.37 0.93 -3.13
C ILE A 49 2.13 1.04 -4.46
N ALA A 50 3.32 1.66 -4.45
CA ALA A 50 4.13 1.79 -5.66
C ALA A 50 4.52 0.43 -6.24
N ARG A 51 4.97 -0.51 -5.39
CA ARG A 51 5.34 -1.87 -5.83
C ARG A 51 4.15 -2.64 -6.41
N MET A 52 2.98 -2.53 -5.81
CA MET A 52 1.76 -3.17 -6.33
C MET A 52 1.36 -2.60 -7.69
N LYS A 53 1.40 -1.27 -7.85
CA LYS A 53 1.17 -0.62 -9.15
C LYS A 53 2.19 -1.05 -10.20
N THR A 54 3.47 -1.16 -9.86
CA THR A 54 4.51 -1.67 -10.76
C THR A 54 4.24 -3.11 -11.17
N ALA A 55 3.83 -3.97 -10.23
CA ALA A 55 3.50 -5.37 -10.53
C ALA A 55 2.29 -5.48 -11.46
N LEU A 56 1.23 -4.69 -11.22
CA LEU A 56 0.06 -4.61 -12.12
C LEU A 56 0.45 -4.14 -13.52
N ASN A 57 1.31 -3.12 -13.62
CA ASN A 57 1.76 -2.59 -14.91
C ASN A 57 2.69 -3.56 -15.66
N ALA A 58 3.45 -4.40 -14.95
CA ALA A 58 4.31 -5.41 -15.57
C ALA A 58 3.55 -6.67 -16.04
N MET A 59 2.28 -6.81 -15.65
CA MET A 59 1.38 -7.87 -16.14
C MET A 59 0.57 -7.44 -17.38
N ILE A 60 0.72 -6.19 -17.82
CA ILE A 60 0.16 -5.65 -19.07
C ILE A 60 1.20 -5.87 -20.17
#